data_AF-A0A2D6CRM9-F1
#
_entry.id   AF-A0A2D6CRM9-F1
#
_cell.length_a   1.000
_cell.length_b   1.000
_cell.length_c   1.000
_cell.angle_alpha   90.00
_cell.angle_beta   90.00
_cell.angle_gamma   90.00
#
_symmetry.space_group_name_H-M   'P 1'
#
loop_
_entity.id
_entity.type
_entity.pdbx_description
1 polymer ?
#
loop_
_entity_poly.entity_id
_entity_poly.type
_entity_poly.pdbx_seq_one_letter_code
_entity_poly.pdbx_strand_id
1 'polypeptide(L)'
;MPFDLKLRADRRTAFFTTRLRQIFPRNIPTALAVALGLSLTVSAYGIDPQTLEAMISDRDYEAALELIDAEIAASTSDPVELLFVRARVVDAAGNVAQAEHAYRELITRYPARPESYNNLARIYANQGKLDQASSLLRAGLYTHPSYRVLFDNLTQIYTEQAARSLRAALDPKDPKADPQQPLETLMEIPALSRRH
;
A
#
# COMPACT_ATOMS: atom_id res chain seq x y z
N MET A 1 -68.06 -12.74 -29.75
CA MET A 1 -66.95 -11.91 -30.23
C MET A 1 -66.56 -10.95 -29.11
N PRO A 2 -65.38 -11.14 -28.47
CA PRO A 2 -65.00 -10.50 -27.22
C PRO A 2 -64.14 -9.24 -27.44
N PHE A 3 -64.15 -8.32 -26.46
CA PHE A 3 -63.04 -7.42 -26.13
C PHE A 3 -62.99 -7.37 -24.60
N ASP A 4 -62.26 -8.29 -23.97
CA ASP A 4 -60.86 -8.14 -23.50
C ASP A 4 -60.76 -7.10 -22.36
N LEU A 5 -60.96 -7.52 -21.11
CA LEU A 5 -60.00 -8.13 -20.17
C LEU A 5 -59.27 -7.12 -19.27
N LYS A 6 -59.23 -7.57 -18.00
CA LYS A 6 -58.25 -7.35 -16.93
C LYS A 6 -58.52 -6.14 -16.04
N LEU A 7 -59.16 -6.36 -14.89
CA LEU A 7 -58.70 -7.07 -13.69
C LEU A 7 -57.42 -6.49 -13.07
N ARG A 8 -57.56 -6.32 -11.75
CA ARG A 8 -56.60 -6.68 -10.70
C ARG A 8 -55.51 -5.65 -10.45
N ALA A 9 -55.51 -5.10 -9.24
CA ALA A 9 -54.82 -5.67 -8.07
C ALA A 9 -53.51 -4.89 -7.90
N ASP A 10 -52.93 -4.71 -6.74
CA ASP A 10 -53.24 -4.96 -5.34
C ASP A 10 -52.07 -4.26 -4.61
N ARG A 11 -52.23 -4.12 -3.30
CA ARG A 11 -51.20 -3.80 -2.32
C ARG A 11 -49.80 -4.28 -2.74
N ARG A 12 -48.78 -3.46 -2.46
CA ARG A 12 -47.54 -3.85 -1.76
C ARG A 12 -46.60 -2.65 -1.61
N THR A 13 -46.28 -2.36 -0.35
CA THR A 13 -44.91 -2.14 0.15
C THR A 13 -43.82 -2.03 -0.92
N ALA A 14 -43.16 -0.88 -1.01
CA ALA A 14 -41.82 -0.80 -1.53
C ALA A 14 -41.07 0.33 -0.82
N PHE A 15 -40.19 -0.10 0.06
CA PHE A 15 -39.02 0.60 0.56
C PHE A 15 -38.52 1.65 -0.44
N PHE A 16 -38.37 2.90 0.00
CA PHE A 16 -37.54 3.89 -0.67
C PHE A 16 -36.07 3.47 -0.48
N THR A 17 -35.64 2.48 -1.25
CA THR A 17 -34.23 2.26 -1.59
C THR A 17 -34.06 2.75 -3.01
N THR A 18 -33.43 3.90 -3.19
CA THR A 18 -32.87 4.26 -4.50
C THR A 18 -31.53 4.96 -4.31
N ARG A 19 -30.50 4.12 -4.50
CA ARG A 19 -29.32 4.33 -5.33
C ARG A 19 -28.49 5.60 -5.12
N LEU A 20 -27.42 5.46 -4.33
CA LEU A 20 -26.12 6.00 -4.74
C LEU A 20 -25.19 4.81 -5.02
N ARG A 21 -25.40 4.23 -6.20
CA ARG A 21 -24.51 3.23 -6.78
C ARG A 21 -23.57 3.98 -7.74
N GLN A 22 -22.28 4.00 -7.36
CA GLN A 22 -21.10 4.11 -8.24
C GLN A 22 -20.73 5.47 -8.85
N ILE A 23 -19.71 6.10 -8.27
CA ILE A 23 -18.67 6.85 -9.00
C ILE A 23 -17.28 6.32 -8.62
N PHE A 24 -17.14 4.99 -8.49
CA PHE A 24 -15.81 4.38 -8.37
C PHE A 24 -15.73 3.13 -9.25
N PRO A 25 -14.79 3.07 -10.22
CA PRO A 25 -14.54 1.86 -10.97
C PRO A 25 -13.97 0.78 -10.04
N ARG A 26 -14.50 -0.44 -10.22
CA ARG A 26 -14.38 -1.58 -9.31
C ARG A 26 -13.02 -2.31 -9.34
N ASN A 27 -12.01 -1.79 -10.04
CA ASN A 27 -10.73 -2.47 -10.30
C ASN A 27 -9.49 -1.57 -10.10
N ILE A 28 -9.45 -0.76 -9.04
CA ILE A 28 -8.15 -0.31 -8.52
C ILE A 28 -7.81 -1.28 -7.40
N PRO A 29 -6.84 -2.21 -7.57
CA PRO A 29 -6.34 -2.95 -6.41
C PRO A 29 -5.91 -1.88 -5.44
N THR A 30 -6.46 -1.89 -4.22
CA THR A 30 -6.22 -0.90 -3.16
C THR A 30 -4.77 -0.47 -3.19
N ALA A 31 -4.51 0.59 -3.96
CA ALA A 31 -3.22 1.22 -4.00
C ALA A 31 -3.04 1.62 -2.56
N LEU A 32 -1.93 1.19 -1.94
CA LEU A 32 -1.50 1.69 -0.66
C LEU A 32 -1.78 3.19 -0.68
N ALA A 33 -2.88 3.60 -0.06
CA ALA A 33 -3.12 4.97 0.25
C ALA A 33 -1.93 5.25 1.15
N VAL A 34 -0.98 6.02 0.63
CA VAL A 34 0.08 6.60 1.41
C VAL A 34 -0.67 7.49 2.39
N ALA A 35 -1.16 6.90 3.48
CA ALA A 35 -1.79 7.61 4.55
C ALA A 35 -0.64 8.43 5.13
N LEU A 36 -0.57 9.70 4.71
CA LEU A 36 0.30 10.73 5.24
C LEU A 36 -0.14 11.00 6.68
N GLY A 37 0.13 10.03 7.57
CA GLY A 37 0.12 10.19 9.02
C GLY A 37 1.27 11.10 9.46
N LEU A 38 1.32 12.29 8.86
CA LEU A 38 2.43 13.24 8.87
C LEU A 38 2.15 14.41 9.82
N SER A 39 0.92 14.54 10.33
CA SER A 39 0.45 15.80 10.90
C SER A 39 1.04 16.18 12.27
N LEU A 40 1.62 15.25 13.04
CA LEU A 40 2.17 15.58 14.37
C LEU A 40 3.70 15.51 14.45
N THR A 41 4.36 14.85 13.49
CA THR A 41 5.80 14.56 13.58
C THR A 41 6.67 15.66 12.97
N VAL A 42 6.22 16.36 11.94
CA VAL A 42 7.02 17.41 11.28
C VAL A 42 6.92 18.77 11.97
N SER A 43 5.83 19.05 12.71
CA SER A 43 5.70 20.27 13.52
C SER A 43 6.78 20.39 14.60
N ALA A 44 7.29 19.27 15.10
CA ALA A 44 8.38 19.24 16.07
C ALA A 44 9.71 19.77 15.49
N TYR A 45 9.83 19.81 14.16
CA TYR A 45 10.99 20.27 13.41
C TYR A 45 10.71 21.59 12.68
N GLY A 46 9.78 22.40 13.17
CA GLY A 46 9.51 23.73 12.57
C GLY A 46 8.76 23.72 11.23
N ILE A 47 8.45 22.54 10.67
CA ILE A 47 7.66 22.41 9.45
C ILE A 47 6.17 22.48 9.79
N ASP A 48 5.49 23.47 9.24
CA ASP A 48 4.02 23.49 9.24
C ASP A 48 3.48 22.31 8.40
N PRO A 49 2.74 21.36 9.00
CA PRO A 49 2.24 20.19 8.28
C PRO A 49 1.29 20.56 7.14
N GLN A 50 0.51 21.63 7.30
CA GLN A 50 -0.45 22.05 6.27
C GLN A 50 0.29 22.56 5.03
N THR A 51 1.35 23.34 5.23
CA THR A 51 2.22 23.82 4.15
C THR A 51 2.88 22.65 3.42
N LEU A 52 3.48 21.70 4.15
CA LEU A 52 4.12 20.54 3.53
C LEU A 52 3.10 19.66 2.78
N GLU A 53 1.92 19.44 3.36
CA GLU A 53 0.84 18.67 2.73
C GLU A 53 0.33 19.36 1.46
N ALA A 54 0.20 20.69 1.47
CA ALA A 54 -0.16 21.48 0.28
C ALA A 54 0.88 21.31 -0.83
N MET A 55 2.18 21.44 -0.54
CA MET A 55 3.26 21.23 -1.52
C MET A 55 3.19 19.82 -2.13
N ILE A 56 3.00 18.79 -1.31
CA ILE A 56 2.90 17.40 -1.78
C ILE A 56 1.64 17.21 -2.64
N SER A 57 0.51 17.78 -2.22
CA SER A 57 -0.76 17.72 -2.95
C SER A 57 -0.67 18.40 -4.32
N ASP A 58 0.00 19.56 -4.38
CA ASP A 58 0.24 20.32 -5.60
C ASP A 58 1.36 19.72 -6.47
N ARG A 59 1.98 18.63 -5.99
CA ARG A 59 3.12 17.93 -6.61
C ARG A 59 4.36 18.80 -6.73
N ASP A 60 4.46 19.84 -5.92
CA ASP A 60 5.65 20.65 -5.72
C ASP A 60 6.64 19.91 -4.80
N TYR A 61 7.11 18.77 -5.30
CA TYR A 61 8.00 17.89 -4.56
C TYR A 61 9.38 18.50 -4.37
N GLU A 62 9.81 19.40 -5.26
CA GLU A 62 11.09 20.08 -5.15
C GLU A 62 11.09 21.03 -3.95
N ALA A 63 10.08 21.91 -3.84
CA ALA A 63 9.95 22.79 -2.68
C ALA A 63 9.75 22.01 -1.38
N ALA A 64 8.96 20.92 -1.41
CA ALA A 64 8.79 20.05 -0.25
C ALA A 64 10.12 19.44 0.21
N LEU A 65 10.96 18.97 -0.72
CA LEU A 65 12.27 18.39 -0.40
C LEU A 65 13.26 19.44 0.08
N GLU A 66 13.26 20.64 -0.51
CA GLU A 66 14.12 21.74 -0.05
C GLU A 66 13.82 22.12 1.41
N LEU A 67 12.53 22.24 1.75
CA LEU A 67 12.07 22.49 3.11
C LEU A 67 12.53 21.40 4.08
N ILE A 68 12.32 20.12 3.72
CA ILE A 68 12.71 18.99 4.57
C ILE A 68 14.23 18.91 4.72
N ASP A 69 14.99 19.12 3.65
CA ASP A 69 16.45 19.02 3.65
C ASP A 69 17.10 20.14 4.48
N ALA A 70 16.51 21.34 4.46
CA ALA A 70 16.91 22.44 5.34
C ALA A 70 16.77 22.06 6.83
N GLU A 71 15.65 21.46 7.21
CA GLU A 71 15.39 21.07 8.60
C GLU A 71 16.22 19.86 9.05
N ILE A 72 16.49 18.91 8.16
CA ILE A 72 17.45 17.83 8.41
C ILE A 72 18.83 18.41 8.68
N ALA A 73 19.27 19.39 7.88
CA ALA A 73 20.58 20.02 8.05
C ALA A 73 20.68 20.86 9.34
N ALA A 74 19.58 21.46 9.78
CA ALA A 74 19.50 22.23 11.03
C ALA A 74 19.31 21.36 12.28
N SER A 75 18.96 20.08 12.13
CA SER A 75 18.64 19.18 13.23
C SER A 75 19.87 18.87 14.11
N THR A 76 19.77 19.13 15.41
CA THR A 76 20.81 18.82 16.40
C THR A 76 20.69 17.41 17.00
N SER A 77 19.68 16.65 16.58
CA SER A 77 19.39 15.29 17.03
C SER A 77 19.00 14.43 15.84
N ASP A 78 18.90 13.11 16.04
CA ASP A 78 18.60 12.15 14.98
C ASP A 78 17.23 12.44 14.31
N PRO A 79 17.20 12.92 13.05
CA PRO A 79 15.99 13.42 12.41
C PRO A 79 15.23 12.29 11.71
N VAL A 80 15.10 11.13 12.36
CA VAL A 80 14.54 9.90 11.76
C VAL A 80 13.14 10.11 11.17
N GLU A 81 12.30 10.93 11.79
CA GLU A 81 10.98 11.26 11.26
C GLU A 81 11.08 12.04 9.95
N LEU A 82 11.97 13.04 9.88
CA LEU A 82 12.19 13.82 8.66
C LEU A 82 12.79 12.95 7.55
N LEU A 83 13.73 12.07 7.86
CA LEU A 83 14.31 11.13 6.88
C LEU A 83 13.22 10.22 6.30
N PHE A 84 12.29 9.75 7.13
CA PHE A 84 11.17 8.94 6.68
C PHE A 84 10.19 9.74 5.79
N VAL A 85 9.87 10.98 6.18
CA VAL A 85 9.02 11.88 5.39
C VAL A 85 9.67 12.17 4.04
N ARG A 86 10.96 12.52 4.03
CA ARG A 86 11.75 12.74 2.81
C ARG A 86 11.66 11.56 1.85
N ALA A 87 11.88 10.33 2.36
CA ALA A 87 11.79 9.11 1.54
C ALA A 87 10.41 8.95 0.87
N ARG A 88 9.33 9.33 1.57
CA ARG A 88 7.97 9.30 1.00
C ARG A 88 7.73 10.36 -0.06
N VAL A 89 8.28 11.56 0.12
CA VAL A 89 8.19 12.62 -0.89
C VAL A 89 8.96 12.21 -2.15
N VAL A 90 10.16 11.64 -2.00
CA VAL A 90 10.94 11.09 -3.12
C VAL A 90 10.16 9.99 -3.87
N ASP A 91 9.49 9.10 -3.12
CA ASP A 91 8.62 8.06 -3.70
C ASP A 91 7.42 8.66 -4.45
N ALA A 92 6.73 9.63 -3.84
CA ALA A 92 5.60 10.34 -4.45
C ALA A 92 5.99 11.13 -5.71
N ALA A 93 7.24 11.60 -5.77
CA ALA A 93 7.83 12.22 -6.95
C ALA A 93 8.11 11.23 -8.10
N GLY A 94 7.94 9.93 -7.86
CA GLY A 94 8.19 8.88 -8.84
C GLY A 94 9.67 8.54 -9.01
N ASN A 95 10.54 9.05 -8.14
CA ASN A 95 11.96 8.73 -8.17
C ASN A 95 12.25 7.41 -7.45
N VAL A 96 11.84 6.32 -8.09
CA VAL A 96 11.82 4.97 -7.52
C VAL A 96 13.19 4.53 -7.01
N ALA A 97 14.27 4.85 -7.74
CA ALA A 97 15.62 4.45 -7.37
C ALA A 97 16.10 5.15 -6.09
N GLN A 98 15.83 6.45 -5.96
CA GLN A 98 16.18 7.19 -4.74
C GLN A 98 15.30 6.76 -3.55
N ALA A 99 14.02 6.49 -3.77
CA ALA A 99 13.12 5.98 -2.73
C ALA A 99 13.57 4.61 -2.22
N GLU A 100 13.93 3.69 -3.12
CA GLU A 100 14.49 2.39 -2.77
C GLU A 100 15.75 2.53 -1.91
N HIS A 101 16.67 3.40 -2.31
CA HIS A 101 17.89 3.65 -1.54
C HIS A 101 17.57 4.21 -0.14
N ALA A 102 16.70 5.22 -0.06
CA ALA A 102 16.32 5.84 1.20
C ALA A 102 15.65 4.86 2.16
N TYR A 103 14.71 4.03 1.69
CA TYR A 103 14.07 3.03 2.56
C TYR A 103 15.03 1.93 3.00
N ARG A 104 15.98 1.52 2.15
CA ARG A 104 17.03 0.58 2.56
C ARG A 104 17.91 1.16 3.66
N GLU A 105 18.32 2.42 3.53
CA GLU A 105 19.09 3.09 4.58
C GLU A 105 18.29 3.19 5.89
N LEU A 106 17.01 3.57 5.80
CA LEU A 106 16.11 3.63 6.96
C LEU A 106 15.93 2.27 7.63
N ILE A 107 15.83 1.18 6.88
CA ILE A 107 15.77 -0.19 7.43
C ILE A 107 17.08 -0.55 8.14
N THR A 108 18.22 -0.19 7.56
CA THR A 108 19.54 -0.47 8.15
C THR A 108 19.75 0.31 9.45
N ARG A 109 19.40 1.61 9.47
CA ARG A 109 19.61 2.48 10.63
C ARG A 109 18.52 2.33 11.70
N TYR A 110 17.29 2.06 11.27
CA TYR A 110 16.10 2.01 12.12
C TYR A 110 15.27 0.74 11.85
N PRO A 111 15.81 -0.47 12.15
CA PRO A 111 15.10 -1.74 11.93
C PRO A 111 13.82 -1.86 12.77
N ALA A 112 13.64 -0.99 13.76
CA ALA A 112 12.46 -0.88 14.60
C ALA A 112 11.28 -0.13 13.93
N ARG A 113 11.38 0.26 12.64
CA ARG A 113 10.31 0.97 11.93
C ARG A 113 9.65 0.10 10.87
N PRO A 114 8.47 -0.49 11.15
CA PRO A 114 7.81 -1.39 10.21
C PRO A 114 7.34 -0.69 8.92
N GLU A 115 7.14 0.63 8.94
CA GLU A 115 6.70 1.41 7.79
C GLU A 115 7.74 1.46 6.66
N SER A 116 9.03 1.40 6.99
CA SER A 116 10.10 1.37 5.98
C SER A 116 10.09 0.06 5.20
N TYR A 117 9.88 -1.07 5.89
CA TYR A 117 9.69 -2.38 5.24
C TYR A 117 8.45 -2.38 4.34
N ASN A 118 7.36 -1.79 4.82
CA ASN A 118 6.11 -1.69 4.08
C ASN A 118 6.26 -0.92 2.76
N ASN A 119 6.88 0.27 2.82
CA ASN A 119 7.04 1.11 1.63
C ASN A 119 8.01 0.50 0.61
N LEU A 120 9.13 -0.08 1.06
CA LEU A 120 10.05 -0.77 0.16
C LEU A 120 9.42 -2.02 -0.47
N ALA A 121 8.63 -2.77 0.30
CA ALA A 121 7.89 -3.91 -0.23
C ALA A 121 6.89 -3.50 -1.32
N ARG A 122 6.18 -2.36 -1.16
CA ARG A 122 5.35 -1.80 -2.23
C ARG A 122 6.15 -1.49 -3.48
N ILE A 123 7.33 -0.86 -3.34
CA ILE A 123 8.19 -0.55 -4.49
C ILE A 123 8.52 -1.82 -5.26
N TYR A 124 8.95 -2.88 -4.57
CA TYR A 124 9.24 -4.17 -5.20
C TYR A 124 8.00 -4.84 -5.80
N ALA A 125 6.85 -4.78 -5.13
CA ALA A 125 5.60 -5.32 -5.65
C ALA A 125 5.18 -4.63 -6.97
N ASN A 126 5.32 -3.30 -7.04
CA ASN A 126 5.04 -2.52 -8.25
C ASN A 126 6.01 -2.85 -9.41
N GLN A 127 7.23 -3.26 -9.09
CA GLN A 127 8.21 -3.77 -10.06
C GLN A 127 8.00 -5.25 -10.41
N GLY A 128 6.99 -5.91 -9.84
CA GLY A 128 6.72 -7.34 -10.05
C GLY A 128 7.61 -8.29 -9.26
N LYS A 129 8.52 -7.77 -8.42
CA LYS A 129 9.46 -8.51 -7.58
C LYS A 129 8.79 -9.01 -6.29
N LEU A 130 7.80 -9.89 -6.44
CA LEU A 130 6.94 -10.33 -5.33
C LEU A 130 7.71 -11.06 -4.23
N ASP A 131 8.72 -11.85 -4.59
CA ASP A 131 9.53 -12.60 -3.60
C ASP A 131 10.36 -11.65 -2.72
N GLN A 132 10.90 -10.58 -3.30
CA GLN A 132 11.61 -9.56 -2.53
C GLN A 132 10.65 -8.78 -1.63
N ALA A 133 9.45 -8.49 -2.12
CA ALA A 133 8.41 -7.83 -1.33
C ALA A 133 7.97 -8.68 -0.12
N SER A 134 7.67 -9.97 -0.32
CA SER A 134 7.26 -10.86 0.77
C SER A 134 8.38 -11.05 1.80
N SER A 135 9.63 -11.17 1.36
CA SER A 135 10.79 -11.25 2.26
C SER A 135 10.93 -10.02 3.17
N LEU A 136 10.74 -8.81 2.62
CA LEU A 136 10.75 -7.58 3.41
C LEU A 136 9.61 -7.51 4.43
N LEU A 137 8.39 -7.86 4.02
CA LEU A 137 7.23 -7.84 4.92
C LEU A 137 7.40 -8.84 6.06
N ARG A 138 7.95 -10.03 5.77
CA ARG A 138 8.32 -11.02 6.79
C ARG A 138 9.40 -10.49 7.75
N ALA A 139 10.40 -9.79 7.24
CA ALA A 139 11.43 -9.17 8.09
C ALA A 139 10.84 -8.09 9.01
N GLY A 140 9.92 -7.26 8.50
CA GLY A 140 9.21 -6.27 9.33
C GLY A 140 8.30 -6.92 10.39
N LEU A 141 7.62 -8.02 10.05
CA LEU A 141 6.79 -8.77 11.00
C LEU A 141 7.63 -9.49 12.07
N TYR A 142 8.87 -9.85 11.78
CA TYR A 142 9.78 -10.44 12.77
C TYR A 142 10.06 -9.46 13.91
N THR A 143 10.21 -8.16 13.61
CA THR A 143 10.41 -7.11 14.62
C THR A 143 9.09 -6.56 15.18
N HIS A 144 7.99 -6.59 14.40
CA HIS A 144 6.69 -6.05 14.79
C HIS A 144 5.54 -7.02 14.49
N PRO A 145 5.41 -8.12 15.26
CA PRO A 145 4.45 -9.17 14.98
C PRO A 145 2.98 -8.72 15.06
N SER A 146 2.68 -7.64 15.78
CA SER A 146 1.34 -7.07 15.92
C SER A 146 0.99 -6.03 14.86
N TYR A 147 1.93 -5.64 13.98
CA TYR A 147 1.71 -4.57 13.02
C TYR A 147 0.91 -5.08 11.82
N ARG A 148 -0.43 -5.01 11.96
CA ARG A 148 -1.42 -5.57 11.05
C ARG A 148 -1.23 -5.18 9.58
N VAL A 149 -0.78 -3.96 9.31
CA VAL A 149 -0.57 -3.48 7.93
C VAL A 149 0.43 -4.36 7.17
N LEU A 150 1.52 -4.80 7.81
CA LEU A 150 2.47 -5.71 7.16
C LEU A 150 1.87 -7.09 6.88
N PHE A 151 1.03 -7.59 7.80
CA PHE A 151 0.33 -8.87 7.62
C PHE A 151 -0.67 -8.80 6.46
N ASP A 152 -1.47 -7.73 6.39
CA ASP A 152 -2.46 -7.53 5.33
C ASP A 152 -1.75 -7.42 3.96
N ASN A 153 -0.66 -6.66 3.89
CA ASN A 153 0.13 -6.54 2.65
C ASN A 153 0.83 -7.85 2.29
N LEU A 154 1.33 -8.62 3.25
CA LEU A 154 1.93 -9.92 2.99
C LEU A 154 0.89 -10.90 2.44
N THR A 155 -0.33 -10.87 2.98
CA THR A 155 -1.47 -11.67 2.48
C THR A 155 -1.79 -11.31 1.03
N GLN A 156 -1.78 -10.01 0.68
CA GLN A 156 -2.00 -9.57 -0.71
C GLN A 156 -0.88 -10.06 -1.64
N ILE A 157 0.39 -9.99 -1.22
CA ILE A 157 1.52 -10.50 -2.01
C ILE A 157 1.39 -12.00 -2.24
N TYR A 158 1.10 -12.78 -1.19
CA TYR A 158 0.92 -14.23 -1.33
C TYR A 158 -0.27 -14.60 -2.21
N THR A 159 -1.36 -13.85 -2.15
CA THR A 159 -2.53 -14.06 -3.01
C THR A 159 -2.17 -13.84 -4.49
N GLU A 160 -1.38 -12.81 -4.79
CA GLU A 160 -0.92 -12.53 -6.15
C GLU A 160 0.05 -13.62 -6.65
N GLN A 161 1.02 -14.04 -5.82
CA GLN A 161 1.94 -15.14 -6.18
C GLN A 161 1.16 -16.44 -6.47
N ALA A 162 0.23 -16.82 -5.59
CA ALA A 162 -0.61 -17.99 -5.80
C ALA A 162 -1.43 -17.90 -7.10
N ALA A 163 -1.97 -16.72 -7.42
CA ALA A 163 -2.69 -16.50 -8.67
C ALA A 163 -1.77 -16.65 -9.90
N ARG A 164 -0.51 -16.20 -9.84
CA ARG A 164 0.47 -16.37 -10.91
C ARG A 164 0.86 -17.84 -11.09
N SER A 165 1.15 -18.56 -10.02
CA SER A 165 1.45 -20.00 -10.07
C SER A 165 0.28 -20.80 -10.65
N LEU A 166 -0.96 -20.48 -10.25
CA LEU A 166 -2.14 -21.14 -10.81
C LEU A 166 -2.31 -20.84 -12.30
N ARG A 167 -2.13 -19.60 -12.73
CA ARG A 167 -2.17 -19.23 -14.15
C ARG A 167 -1.10 -19.97 -14.95
N ALA A 168 0.13 -20.05 -14.43
CA ALA A 168 1.24 -20.79 -15.04
C ALA A 168 0.91 -22.28 -15.25
N ALA A 169 0.24 -22.89 -14.27
CA ALA A 169 -0.17 -24.29 -14.35
C ALA A 169 -1.29 -24.53 -15.38
N LEU A 170 -2.20 -23.56 -15.56
CA LEU A 170 -3.32 -23.66 -16.50
C LEU A 170 -2.93 -23.28 -17.93
N ASP A 171 -2.04 -22.30 -18.09
CA ASP A 171 -1.49 -21.86 -19.36
C ASP A 171 0.01 -21.57 -19.21
N PRO A 172 0.88 -22.52 -19.58
CA PRO A 172 2.34 -22.34 -19.51
C PRO A 172 2.89 -21.20 -20.37
N LYS A 173 2.07 -20.58 -21.23
CA LYS A 173 2.47 -19.45 -22.09
C LYS A 173 1.96 -18.10 -21.57
N ASP A 174 1.28 -18.04 -20.43
CA ASP A 174 0.81 -16.77 -19.86
C ASP A 174 2.02 -15.84 -19.57
N PRO A 175 2.07 -14.61 -20.12
CA PRO A 175 3.19 -13.68 -19.90
C PRO A 175 3.31 -13.19 -18.45
N LYS A 176 2.30 -13.44 -17.60
CA LYS A 176 2.31 -13.14 -16.16
C LYS A 176 2.59 -14.37 -15.30
N ALA A 177 2.71 -15.55 -15.90
CA ALA A 177 3.17 -16.74 -15.21
C ALA A 177 4.63 -16.57 -14.82
N ASP A 178 4.95 -16.87 -13.56
CA ASP A 178 6.33 -17.14 -13.17
C ASP A 178 6.53 -18.67 -13.20
N PRO A 179 7.29 -19.21 -14.17
CA PRO A 179 7.51 -20.65 -14.29
C PRO A 179 8.25 -21.27 -13.10
N GLN A 180 8.89 -20.44 -12.25
CA GLN A 180 9.68 -20.90 -11.12
C GLN A 180 8.97 -20.79 -9.77
N GLN A 181 7.74 -20.27 -9.68
CA GLN A 181 7.01 -20.17 -8.42
C GLN A 181 6.25 -21.48 -8.09
N PRO A 182 6.71 -22.30 -7.11
CA PRO A 182 6.00 -23.50 -6.70
C PRO A 182 4.64 -23.16 -6.05
N LEU A 183 3.67 -24.07 -6.19
CA LEU A 183 2.34 -24.00 -5.55
C LEU A 183 2.37 -23.89 -4.01
N GLU A 184 3.55 -24.00 -3.39
CA GLU A 184 3.77 -23.94 -1.93
C GLU A 184 3.30 -22.62 -1.30
N THR A 185 3.15 -21.54 -2.08
CA THR A 185 2.61 -20.26 -1.59
C THR A 185 1.20 -20.36 -0.99
N LEU A 186 0.42 -21.37 -1.38
CA LEU A 186 -0.90 -21.64 -0.80
C LEU A 186 -0.84 -22.24 0.62
N MET A 187 0.29 -22.83 1.03
CA MET A 187 0.44 -23.53 2.32
C MET A 187 1.03 -22.67 3.44
N GLU A 188 1.58 -21.49 3.16
CA GLU A 188 2.23 -20.64 4.19
C GLU A 188 1.26 -19.72 4.96
N ILE A 189 0.07 -19.44 4.39
CA ILE A 189 -0.95 -18.55 4.98
C ILE A 189 -1.42 -18.98 6.40
N PRO A 190 -1.59 -20.28 6.74
CA PRO A 190 -2.11 -20.70 8.04
C PRO A 190 -1.14 -20.58 9.23
N ALA A 191 0.15 -20.32 9.00
CA ALA A 191 1.17 -20.37 10.05
C ALA A 191 1.32 -19.04 10.83
N LEU A 192 0.90 -17.92 10.25
CA LEU A 192 1.09 -16.59 10.84
C LEU A 192 -0.06 -16.16 11.78
N SER A 193 -1.23 -16.82 11.73
CA SER A 193 -2.39 -16.45 12.58
C SER A 193 -2.45 -17.20 13.93
N ARG A 194 -1.54 -18.14 14.21
CA ARG A 194 -1.59 -19.00 15.41
C ARG A 194 -0.62 -18.62 16.53
N ARG A 195 -0.06 -17.41 16.51
CA ARG A 195 0.73 -16.87 17.62
C ARG A 195 0.00 -15.69 18.23
N HIS A 196 -1.05 -16.02 19.00
CA HIS A 196 -1.66 -15.14 19.98
C HIS A 196 -1.54 -15.79 21.35
#